data_AF-A0A1G6Q5F1-F1
#
_entry.id   AF-A0A1G6Q5F1-F1
#
_cell.length_a   1.000
_cell.length_b   1.000
_cell.length_c   1.000
_cell.angle_alpha   90.00
_cell.angle_beta   90.00
_cell.angle_gamma   90.00
#
_symmetry.space_group_name_H-M   'P 1'
#
loop_
_entity.id
_entity.type
_entity.pdbx_description
1 polymer ?
#
loop_
_entity_poly.entity_id
_entity_poly.type
_entity_poly.pdbx_seq_one_letter_code
_entity_poly.pdbx_strand_id
1 'polypeptide(L)'
;MSVAAVVVGVALTVAGTAAYLGRWRRWAFARPVFSYAIGFGVLYVGIGMVIFGILTMLGDAVPLVLERAAAVVVLALIATMLLSLFWFPAFLTPRWFRAERAAQRGARRREAS
;
A
#
# COMPACT_ATOMS: atom_id res chain seq x y z
N MET A 1 21.77 7.34 -5.50
CA MET A 1 20.56 6.50 -5.65
C MET A 1 19.61 6.60 -4.45
N SER A 2 20.11 6.68 -3.22
CA SER A 2 19.29 6.66 -2.00
C SER A 2 18.35 7.85 -1.82
N VAL A 3 18.76 9.07 -2.20
CA VAL A 3 17.88 10.27 -2.15
C VAL A 3 16.62 10.09 -3.02
N ALA A 4 16.79 9.59 -4.24
CA ALA A 4 15.66 9.36 -5.15
C ALA A 4 14.69 8.32 -4.58
N ALA A 5 15.20 7.26 -3.97
CA ALA A 5 14.37 6.25 -3.31
C ALA A 5 13.55 6.85 -2.15
N VAL A 6 14.14 7.73 -1.34
CA VAL A 6 13.42 8.43 -0.27
C VAL A 6 12.33 9.35 -0.84
N VAL A 7 12.65 10.17 -1.84
CA VAL A 7 11.68 11.11 -2.44
C VAL A 7 10.50 10.36 -3.05
N VAL A 8 10.78 9.31 -3.84
CA VAL A 8 9.74 8.45 -4.42
C VAL A 8 8.95 7.74 -3.33
N GLY A 9 9.64 7.21 -2.31
CA GLY A 9 9.01 6.55 -1.17
C GLY A 9 8.03 7.47 -0.44
N VAL A 10 8.43 8.71 -0.13
CA VAL A 10 7.58 9.72 0.51
C VAL A 10 6.36 10.04 -0.37
N ALA A 11 6.55 10.25 -1.67
CA ALA A 11 5.45 10.52 -2.59
C ALA A 11 4.43 9.36 -2.61
N LEU A 12 4.91 8.12 -2.65
CA LEU A 12 4.07 6.92 -2.60
C LEU A 12 3.38 6.78 -1.24
N THR A 13 4.07 7.04 -0.12
CA THR A 13 3.46 7.03 1.22
C THR A 13 2.34 8.06 1.34
N VAL A 14 2.53 9.27 0.81
CA VAL A 14 1.50 10.32 0.78
C VAL A 14 0.31 9.90 -0.08
N ALA A 15 0.56 9.38 -1.29
CA ALA A 15 -0.49 8.90 -2.18
C ALA A 15 -1.27 7.72 -1.56
N GLY A 16 -0.56 6.76 -0.96
CA GLY A 16 -1.13 5.63 -0.26
C GLY A 16 -1.93 6.05 0.98
N THR A 17 -1.47 7.06 1.71
CA THR A 17 -2.22 7.63 2.84
C THR A 17 -3.49 8.33 2.37
N ALA A 18 -3.41 9.11 1.28
CA ALA A 18 -4.57 9.76 0.68
C ALA A 18 -5.59 8.72 0.18
N ALA A 19 -5.13 7.61 -0.37
CA ALA A 19 -5.95 6.45 -0.72
C ALA A 19 -6.56 5.81 0.54
N TYR A 20 -5.78 5.59 1.59
CA TYR A 20 -6.25 4.96 2.84
C TYR A 20 -7.33 5.77 3.55
N LEU A 21 -7.16 7.09 3.59
CA LEU A 21 -8.14 8.03 4.14
C LEU A 21 -9.36 8.25 3.22
N GLY A 22 -9.33 7.71 2.01
CA GLY A 22 -10.40 7.88 1.03
C GLY A 22 -10.50 9.30 0.48
N ARG A 23 -9.40 10.08 0.49
CA ARG A 23 -9.32 11.35 -0.26
C ARG A 23 -9.13 11.09 -1.76
N TRP A 24 -8.46 10.00 -2.11
CA TRP A 24 -8.33 9.53 -3.48
C TRP A 24 -9.06 8.19 -3.63
N ARG A 25 -10.27 8.19 -4.22
CA ARG A 25 -11.12 7.00 -4.39
C ARG A 25 -11.29 6.55 -5.85
N ARG A 26 -10.92 7.37 -6.82
CA ARG A 26 -11.18 7.13 -8.25
C ARG A 26 -10.57 5.81 -8.76
N TRP A 27 -9.43 5.41 -8.22
CA TRP A 27 -8.75 4.16 -8.56
C TRP A 27 -9.48 2.90 -8.06
N ALA A 28 -10.18 2.99 -6.93
CA ALA A 28 -10.76 1.85 -6.23
C ALA A 28 -11.88 1.14 -7.00
N PHE A 29 -12.51 1.85 -7.94
CA PHE A 29 -13.66 1.36 -8.71
C PHE A 29 -13.50 1.57 -10.22
N ALA A 30 -12.30 1.94 -10.69
CA ALA A 30 -11.98 1.98 -12.10
C ALA A 30 -12.00 0.53 -12.66
N ARG A 31 -12.73 0.32 -13.77
CA ARG A 31 -12.71 -0.94 -14.53
C ARG A 31 -11.45 -0.99 -15.42
N PRO A 32 -10.82 -2.16 -15.65
CA PRO A 32 -11.20 -3.50 -15.22
C PRO A 32 -10.72 -3.87 -13.81
N VAL A 33 -11.31 -4.94 -13.27
CA VAL A 33 -11.42 -5.40 -11.86
C VAL A 33 -10.08 -5.79 -11.18
N PHE A 34 -8.92 -5.38 -11.70
CA PHE A 34 -7.62 -5.63 -11.05
C PHE A 34 -7.36 -4.75 -9.80
N SER A 35 -8.26 -3.81 -9.49
CA SER A 35 -8.09 -2.80 -8.43
C SER A 35 -8.53 -3.26 -7.03
N TYR A 36 -8.25 -4.51 -6.62
CA TYR A 36 -8.76 -5.02 -5.34
C TYR A 36 -8.26 -4.21 -4.12
N ALA A 37 -7.02 -3.71 -4.15
CA ALA A 37 -6.45 -2.85 -3.11
C ALA A 37 -5.16 -2.14 -3.53
N ILE A 38 -4.87 -1.97 -4.83
CA ILE A 38 -3.57 -1.46 -5.30
C ILE A 38 -3.18 -0.13 -4.67
N GLY A 39 -4.14 0.78 -4.46
CA GLY A 39 -3.92 2.06 -3.80
C GLY A 39 -3.51 1.93 -2.32
N PHE A 40 -3.88 0.84 -1.65
CA PHE A 40 -3.40 0.53 -0.30
C PHE A 40 -2.00 -0.07 -0.35
N GLY A 41 -1.70 -0.93 -1.33
CA GLY A 41 -0.35 -1.48 -1.55
C GLY A 41 0.71 -0.39 -1.74
N VAL A 42 0.34 0.71 -2.40
CA VAL A 42 1.20 1.88 -2.61
C VAL A 42 1.71 2.48 -1.29
N LEU A 43 0.91 2.43 -0.22
CA LEU A 43 1.34 2.92 1.10
C LEU A 43 2.51 2.10 1.65
N TYR A 44 2.39 0.77 1.63
CA TYR A 44 3.37 -0.14 2.22
C TYR A 44 4.68 -0.13 1.44
N VAL A 45 4.62 -0.13 0.10
CA VAL A 45 5.83 -0.02 -0.71
C VAL A 45 6.50 1.35 -0.54
N GLY A 46 5.73 2.44 -0.41
CA GLY A 46 6.27 3.77 -0.11
C GLY A 46 7.05 3.79 1.20
N ILE A 47 6.47 3.25 2.28
CA ILE A 47 7.13 3.13 3.58
C ILE A 47 8.41 2.28 3.45
N GLY A 48 8.34 1.15 2.75
CA GLY A 48 9.49 0.29 2.50
C GLY A 48 10.62 0.99 1.75
N MET A 49 10.29 1.79 0.73
CA MET A 49 11.26 2.59 -0.02
C MET A 49 11.91 3.68 0.83
N VAL A 50 11.16 4.33 1.73
CA VAL A 50 11.73 5.32 2.66
C VAL A 50 12.71 4.65 3.62
N ILE A 51 12.33 3.53 4.24
CA ILE A 51 13.20 2.77 5.15
C ILE A 51 14.47 2.34 4.41
N PHE A 52 14.33 1.70 3.24
CA PHE A 52 15.45 1.27 2.42
C PHE A 52 16.36 2.43 2.00
N GLY A 53 15.76 3.55 1.58
CA GLY A 53 16.49 4.77 1.24
C GLY A 53 17.32 5.31 2.40
N ILE A 54 16.73 5.38 3.61
CA ILE A 54 17.44 5.84 4.82
C ILE A 54 18.59 4.89 5.20
N LEU A 55 18.36 3.57 5.18
CA LEU A 55 19.40 2.58 5.51
C LEU A 55 20.59 2.69 4.55
N THR A 56 20.33 2.79 3.25
CA THR A 56 21.40 2.94 2.25
C THR A 56 22.13 4.28 2.32
N MET A 57 21.51 5.33 2.90
CA MET A 57 22.19 6.60 3.19
C MET A 57 23.11 6.51 4.41
N LEU A 58 22.70 5.74 5.42
CA LEU A 58 23.48 5.53 6.64
C LEU A 58 24.65 4.56 6.41
N GLY A 59 24.49 3.60 5.49
CA GLY A 59 25.54 2.64 5.11
C GLY A 59 26.08 1.90 6.33
N ASP A 60 27.41 1.88 6.48
CA ASP A 60 28.11 1.15 7.54
C ASP A 60 27.89 1.73 8.94
N ALA A 61 27.23 2.89 9.07
CA ALA A 61 26.86 3.45 10.38
C ALA A 61 25.71 2.66 11.04
N VAL A 62 25.01 1.79 10.30
CA VAL A 62 23.90 0.97 10.82
C VAL A 62 24.45 -0.34 11.39
N PRO A 63 24.13 -0.70 12.65
CA PRO A 63 24.48 -2.01 13.18
C PRO A 63 23.83 -3.13 12.36
N LEU A 64 24.59 -4.21 12.08
CA LEU A 64 24.13 -5.35 11.26
C LEU A 64 22.79 -5.95 11.71
N VAL A 65 22.53 -5.96 13.03
CA VAL A 65 21.26 -6.45 13.59
C VAL A 65 20.09 -5.56 13.14
N LEU A 66 20.27 -4.24 13.15
CA LEU A 66 19.26 -3.28 12.74
C LEU A 66 19.03 -3.34 11.22
N GLU A 67 20.10 -3.47 10.44
CA GLU A 67 20.02 -3.66 9.00
C GLU A 67 19.19 -4.90 8.64
N ARG A 68 19.48 -6.06 9.26
CA ARG A 68 18.74 -7.30 9.04
C ARG A 68 17.28 -7.19 9.48
N ALA A 69 17.03 -6.60 10.65
CA ALA A 69 15.66 -6.38 11.12
C ALA A 69 14.86 -5.51 10.14
N ALA A 70 15.47 -4.43 9.65
CA ALA A 70 14.84 -3.55 8.69
C ALA A 70 14.65 -4.20 7.33
N ALA A 71 15.57 -5.06 6.88
CA ALA A 71 15.40 -5.86 5.66
C ALA A 71 14.18 -6.79 5.76
N VAL A 72 13.97 -7.45 6.90
CA VAL A 72 12.77 -8.27 7.16
C VAL A 72 11.50 -7.41 7.09
N VAL A 73 11.51 -6.21 7.69
CA VAL A 73 10.38 -5.29 7.63
C VAL A 73 10.08 -4.85 6.19
N VAL A 74 11.10 -4.46 5.42
CA VAL A 74 10.94 -4.06 4.01
C VAL A 74 10.38 -5.22 3.18
N LEU A 75 10.88 -6.44 3.36
CA LEU A 75 10.35 -7.63 2.70
C LEU A 75 8.88 -7.88 3.05
N ALA A 76 8.50 -7.75 4.32
CA ALA A 76 7.12 -7.88 4.75
C ALA A 76 6.20 -6.81 4.12
N LEU A 77 6.69 -5.57 3.98
CA LEU A 77 5.95 -4.48 3.31
C LEU A 77 5.76 -4.74 1.82
N ILE A 78 6.80 -5.26 1.13
CA ILE A 78 6.70 -5.67 -0.28
C ILE A 78 5.71 -6.82 -0.44
N ALA A 79 5.82 -7.85 0.41
CA ALA A 79 4.88 -8.97 0.41
C ALA A 79 3.43 -8.49 0.62
N THR A 80 3.22 -7.52 1.53
CA THR A 80 1.91 -6.90 1.78
C THR A 80 1.39 -6.15 0.55
N MET A 81 2.26 -5.43 -0.17
CA MET A 81 1.92 -4.77 -1.43
C MET A 81 1.53 -5.80 -2.50
N LEU A 82 2.30 -6.87 -2.67
CA LEU A 82 1.99 -7.93 -3.64
C LEU A 82 0.68 -8.63 -3.31
N LEU A 83 0.45 -8.94 -2.03
CA LEU A 83 -0.83 -9.47 -1.55
C LEU A 83 -1.98 -8.52 -1.93
N SER A 84 -1.81 -7.20 -1.77
CA SER A 84 -2.85 -6.22 -2.14
C SER A 84 -3.31 -6.23 -3.60
N LEU A 85 -2.50 -6.79 -4.51
CA LEU A 85 -2.88 -6.96 -5.91
C LEU A 85 -3.92 -8.06 -6.10
N PHE A 86 -3.87 -9.11 -5.28
CA PHE A 86 -4.72 -10.30 -5.40
C PHE A 86 -5.80 -10.35 -4.33
N TRP A 87 -5.43 -10.08 -3.08
CA TRP A 87 -6.25 -10.25 -1.90
C TRP A 87 -5.76 -9.38 -0.74
N PHE A 88 -6.67 -8.59 -0.17
CA PHE A 88 -6.35 -7.77 1.00
C PHE A 88 -7.24 -8.15 2.17
N PRO A 89 -6.67 -8.47 3.34
CA PRO A 89 -7.45 -8.91 4.47
C PRO A 89 -8.34 -7.79 5.00
N ALA A 90 -9.52 -8.15 5.51
CA ALA A 90 -10.56 -7.20 5.88
C ALA A 90 -10.10 -6.18 6.94
N PHE A 91 -9.20 -6.57 7.85
CA PHE A 91 -8.68 -5.68 8.89
C PHE A 91 -7.76 -4.57 8.36
N LEU A 92 -7.05 -4.81 7.25
CA LEU A 92 -6.19 -3.79 6.62
C LEU A 92 -6.95 -2.86 5.67
N THR A 93 -8.18 -3.20 5.30
CA THR A 93 -9.01 -2.33 4.47
C THR A 93 -9.64 -1.21 5.31
N PRO A 94 -9.71 0.03 4.80
CA PRO A 94 -10.38 1.11 5.52
C PRO A 94 -11.90 0.95 5.47
N ARG A 95 -12.59 1.52 6.48
CA ARG A 95 -14.06 1.44 6.64
C ARG A 95 -14.83 1.91 5.41
N TRP A 96 -14.38 3.02 4.80
CA TRP A 96 -15.04 3.59 3.60
C TRP A 96 -15.05 2.60 2.43
N PHE A 97 -13.96 1.87 2.22
CA PHE A 97 -13.81 0.95 1.11
C PHE A 97 -14.70 -0.29 1.27
N ARG A 98 -14.83 -0.78 2.51
CA ARG A 98 -15.77 -1.87 2.83
C ARG A 98 -17.22 -1.47 2.61
N ALA A 99 -17.61 -0.26 3.04
CA ALA A 99 -18.97 0.24 2.88
C ALA A 99 -19.36 0.35 1.40
N GLU A 100 -18.48 0.92 0.58
CA GLU A 100 -18.73 1.10 -0.85
C GLU A 100 -18.80 -0.24 -1.62
N ARG A 101 -17.91 -1.20 -1.31
CA ARG A 101 -18.00 -2.55 -1.89
C ARG A 101 -19.30 -3.26 -1.51
N ALA A 102 -19.78 -3.09 -0.28
CA ALA A 102 -21.05 -3.65 0.15
C ALA A 102 -22.22 -3.03 -0.63
N ALA A 103 -22.21 -1.71 -0.84
CA ALA A 103 -23.22 -1.01 -1.63
C ALA A 103 -23.26 -1.51 -3.09
N GLN A 104 -22.11 -1.67 -3.74
CA GLN A 104 -22.04 -2.19 -5.12
C GLN A 104 -22.53 -3.64 -5.25
N ARG A 105 -22.22 -4.49 -4.27
CA ARG A 105 -22.76 -5.87 -4.24
C ARG A 105 -24.28 -5.88 -4.11
N GLY A 106 -24.83 -4.97 -3.29
CA GLY A 106 -26.28 -4.79 -3.15
C GLY A 106 -26.94 -4.32 -4.44
N ALA A 107 -26.36 -3.32 -5.12
CA ALA A 107 -26.87 -2.81 -6.40
C ALA A 107 -26.90 -3.89 -7.48
N ARG A 108 -25.80 -4.65 -7.65
CA ARG A 108 -25.73 -5.75 -8.63
C ARG A 108 -26.74 -6.87 -8.37
N ARG A 109 -27.06 -7.16 -7.10
CA ARG A 109 -28.10 -8.16 -6.77
C ARG A 109 -29.49 -7.68 -7.18
N ARG A 110 -29.78 -6.39 -7.03
CA ARG A 110 -31.06 -5.79 -7.43
C ARG A 110 -31.22 -5.76 -8.94
N GLU A 111 -30.16 -5.51 -9.69
CA GLU A 111 -30.19 -5.56 -11.18
C GLU A 111 -30.40 -6.98 -11.73
N ALA A 112 -30.11 -8.01 -10.93
CA ALA A 112 -30.22 -9.42 -11.31
C ALA A 112 -31.50 -10.11 -10.81
N SER A 113 -32.37 -9.39 -10.08
CA SER A 113 -33.68 -9.87 -9.59
C SER A 113 -34.79 -9.25 -10.42
#